data_AF-A0A932LQA3-F1
#
_entry.id   AF-A0A932LQA3-F1
#
_cell.length_a   1.000
_cell.length_b   1.000
_cell.length_c   1.000
_cell.angle_alpha   90.00
_cell.angle_beta   90.00
_cell.angle_gamma   90.00
#
_symmetry.space_group_name_H-M   'P 1'
#
loop_
_entity.id
_entity.type
_entity.pdbx_description
1 polymer ?
#
loop_
_entity_poly.entity_id
_entity_poly.type
_entity_poly.pdbx_seq_one_letter_code
_entity_poly.pdbx_strand_id
1 'polypeptide(L)'
;MAMRMSEHNKIRELLALAAADALTSAEEKRVAEHVRSCIACSNELGFWRPIASELRRLPTPQPSSWLVQATLARAATKLTEQAEHDWNRRVMIFVVAFAWLLTIASWPVFRFVSGRFGSLMEPGFSPTLLSQTWISFAAFTALGWLAGGVAAVMLAIRQRGERRLV
;
A
#
# COMPACT_ATOMS: atom_id res chain seq x y z
N MET A 1 -14.61 -28.31 -27.35
CA MET A 1 -13.28 -28.82 -27.79
C MET A 1 -12.39 -27.71 -28.35
N ALA A 2 -12.90 -26.76 -29.15
CA ALA A 2 -12.12 -25.64 -29.70
C ALA A 2 -11.48 -24.69 -28.67
N MET A 3 -12.15 -24.42 -27.55
CA MET A 3 -11.65 -23.50 -26.50
C MET A 3 -10.39 -24.04 -25.78
N ARG A 4 -10.23 -25.37 -25.70
CA ARG A 4 -9.01 -26.00 -25.14
C ARG A 4 -7.81 -25.90 -26.10
N MET A 5 -8.06 -25.83 -27.41
CA MET A 5 -7.02 -25.75 -28.43
C MET A 5 -6.48 -24.32 -28.58
N SER A 6 -7.34 -23.30 -28.42
CA SER A 6 -6.89 -21.90 -28.39
C SER A 6 -5.99 -21.61 -27.19
N GLU A 7 -6.35 -22.12 -26.00
CA GLU A 7 -5.53 -21.95 -24.79
C GLU A 7 -4.21 -22.72 -24.90
N HIS A 8 -4.24 -23.94 -25.46
CA HIS A 8 -3.03 -24.72 -25.73
C HIS A 8 -2.05 -23.98 -26.66
N ASN A 9 -2.53 -23.36 -27.75
CA ASN A 9 -1.68 -22.59 -28.66
C ASN A 9 -1.07 -21.35 -27.99
N LYS A 10 -1.86 -20.59 -27.23
CA LYS A 10 -1.35 -19.43 -26.47
C LYS A 10 -0.25 -19.85 -25.48
N ILE A 11 -0.45 -20.96 -24.78
CA ILE A 11 0.53 -21.45 -23.82
C ILE A 11 1.79 -21.94 -24.54
N ARG A 12 1.65 -22.57 -25.71
CA ARG A 12 2.78 -22.99 -26.54
C ARG A 12 3.68 -21.81 -26.93
N GLU A 13 3.09 -20.68 -27.31
CA GLU A 13 3.84 -19.44 -27.60
C GLU A 13 4.61 -18.91 -26.38
N LEU A 14 4.07 -19.12 -25.17
CA LEU A 14 4.71 -18.70 -23.92
C LEU A 14 5.83 -19.65 -23.44
N LEU A 15 5.96 -20.86 -23.98
CA LEU A 15 6.95 -21.84 -23.51
C LEU A 15 8.40 -21.39 -23.71
N ALA A 16 8.69 -20.73 -24.84
CA ALA A 16 10.03 -20.20 -25.12
C ALA A 16 10.40 -19.08 -24.13
N LEU A 17 9.46 -18.18 -23.84
CA LEU A 17 9.63 -17.11 -22.85
C LEU A 17 9.75 -17.71 -21.43
N ALA A 18 9.01 -18.78 -21.13
CA ALA A 18 9.07 -19.47 -19.84
C ALA A 18 10.43 -20.16 -19.63
N ALA A 19 11.02 -20.73 -20.68
CA ALA A 19 12.38 -21.27 -20.62
C ALA A 19 13.44 -20.17 -20.41
N ALA A 20 13.20 -18.97 -20.93
CA ALA A 20 14.08 -17.82 -20.75
C ALA A 20 13.92 -17.11 -19.39
N ASP A 21 12.91 -17.48 -18.58
CA ASP A 21 12.51 -16.80 -17.33
C ASP A 21 12.10 -15.34 -17.54
N ALA A 22 11.44 -15.08 -18.66
CA ALA A 22 11.00 -13.75 -19.09
C ALA A 22 9.49 -13.53 -18.92
N LEU A 23 8.80 -14.43 -18.19
CA LEU A 23 7.35 -14.33 -17.96
C LEU A 23 7.02 -13.38 -16.81
N THR A 24 5.84 -12.78 -16.88
CA THR A 24 5.23 -12.17 -15.70
C THR A 24 4.80 -13.26 -14.72
N SER A 25 4.73 -12.94 -13.43
CA SER A 25 4.31 -13.89 -12.38
C SER A 25 2.91 -14.48 -12.60
N ALA A 26 2.02 -13.77 -13.32
CA ALA A 26 0.68 -14.25 -13.66
C ALA A 26 0.67 -15.23 -14.84
N GLU A 27 1.60 -15.11 -15.77
CA GLU A 27 1.76 -16.03 -16.90
C GLU A 27 2.49 -17.28 -16.47
N GLU A 28 3.52 -17.15 -15.62
CA GLU A 28 4.30 -18.28 -15.11
C GLU A 28 3.39 -19.30 -14.41
N LYS A 29 2.49 -18.82 -13.54
CA LYS A 29 1.49 -19.67 -12.88
C LYS A 29 0.58 -20.39 -13.88
N ARG A 30 0.16 -19.72 -14.95
CA ARG A 30 -0.70 -20.30 -15.99
C ARG A 30 0.02 -21.38 -16.77
N VAL A 31 1.27 -21.13 -17.18
CA VAL A 31 2.10 -22.12 -17.89
C VAL A 31 2.40 -23.30 -16.97
N ALA A 32 2.77 -23.07 -15.71
CA ALA A 32 3.06 -24.13 -14.75
C ALA A 32 1.86 -25.06 -14.51
N GLU A 33 0.65 -24.50 -14.42
CA GLU A 33 -0.57 -25.30 -14.25
C GLU A 33 -0.89 -26.14 -15.50
N HIS A 34 -0.76 -25.57 -16.69
CA HIS A 34 -1.02 -26.29 -17.93
C HIS A 34 0.02 -27.37 -18.23
N VAL A 35 1.29 -27.11 -17.95
CA VAL A 35 2.38 -28.09 -18.16
C VAL A 35 2.23 -29.31 -17.26
N ARG A 36 1.60 -29.19 -16.09
CA ARG A 36 1.26 -30.34 -15.22
C ARG A 36 0.21 -31.27 -15.83
N SER A 37 -0.69 -30.75 -16.66
CA SER A 37 -1.80 -31.51 -17.25
C SER A 37 -1.56 -31.91 -18.71
N CYS A 38 -0.61 -31.27 -19.40
CA CYS A 38 -0.33 -31.49 -20.82
C CYS A 38 1.10 -31.96 -21.09
N ILE A 39 1.25 -33.25 -21.40
CA ILE A 39 2.54 -33.90 -21.69
C ILE A 39 3.25 -33.29 -22.91
N ALA A 40 2.49 -32.86 -23.93
CA ALA A 40 3.08 -32.22 -25.12
C ALA A 40 3.82 -30.92 -24.75
N CYS A 41 3.16 -30.05 -23.97
CA CYS A 41 3.76 -28.79 -23.51
C CYS A 41 4.90 -29.01 -22.51
N SER A 42 4.85 -30.06 -21.68
CA SER A 42 5.96 -30.39 -20.77
C SER A 42 7.21 -30.83 -21.53
N ASN A 43 7.04 -31.64 -22.58
CA ASN A 43 8.15 -32.10 -23.40
C ASN A 43 8.78 -30.95 -24.19
N GLU A 44 7.95 -30.08 -24.77
CA GLU A 44 8.43 -28.89 -25.50
C GLU A 44 9.17 -27.91 -24.57
N LEU A 45 8.66 -27.68 -23.35
CA LEU A 45 9.38 -26.88 -22.35
C LEU A 45 10.73 -27.53 -21.96
N GLY A 46 10.76 -28.86 -21.87
CA GLY A 46 11.98 -29.64 -21.63
C GLY A 46 13.02 -29.48 -22.74
N PHE A 47 12.60 -29.27 -23.99
CA PHE A 47 13.47 -28.98 -25.12
C PHE A 47 14.02 -27.55 -25.09
N TRP A 48 13.20 -26.56 -24.71
CA TRP A 48 13.61 -25.16 -24.66
C TRP A 48 14.57 -24.83 -23.50
N ARG A 49 14.44 -25.51 -22.35
CA ARG A 49 15.26 -25.26 -21.15
C ARG A 49 16.78 -25.39 -21.38
N PRO A 50 17.29 -26.47 -22.00
CA PRO A 50 18.71 -26.58 -22.33
C PRO A 50 19.21 -25.43 -23.20
N ILE A 51 18.45 -25.06 -24.23
CA ILE A 51 18.82 -23.96 -25.15
C ILE A 51 18.93 -22.64 -24.40
N ALA A 52 17.94 -22.30 -23.58
CA ALA A 52 17.97 -21.10 -22.76
C ALA A 52 19.14 -21.11 -21.76
N SER A 53 19.49 -22.29 -21.21
CA SER A 53 20.61 -22.42 -20.29
C SER A 53 21.97 -22.21 -20.96
N GLU A 54 22.15 -22.69 -22.20
CA GLU A 54 23.37 -22.46 -22.98
C GLU A 54 23.48 -20.99 -23.42
N LEU A 55 22.37 -20.37 -23.82
CA LEU A 55 22.34 -18.94 -24.13
C LEU A 55 22.73 -18.08 -22.92
N ARG A 56 22.32 -18.46 -21.70
CA ARG A 56 22.74 -17.76 -20.46
C ARG A 56 24.22 -17.92 -20.14
N ARG A 57 24.87 -18.98 -20.62
CA ARG A 57 26.30 -19.21 -20.44
C ARG A 57 27.15 -18.39 -21.40
N LEU A 58 26.55 -17.79 -22.43
CA LEU A 58 27.26 -16.86 -23.30
C LEU A 58 27.80 -15.69 -22.46
N PRO A 59 29.04 -15.25 -22.75
CA PRO A 59 29.64 -14.13 -22.03
C PRO A 59 28.75 -12.90 -22.22
N THR A 60 28.08 -12.50 -21.15
CA THR A 60 27.28 -11.28 -21.15
C THR A 60 28.24 -10.11 -21.15
N PRO A 61 28.11 -9.13 -22.07
CA PRO A 61 28.99 -7.97 -22.08
C PRO A 61 28.90 -7.26 -20.73
N GLN A 62 30.05 -7.02 -20.10
CA GLN A 62 30.05 -6.28 -18.84
C GLN A 62 29.52 -4.87 -19.11
N PRO A 63 28.47 -4.41 -18.38
CA PRO A 63 28.00 -3.05 -18.51
C PRO A 63 29.11 -2.08 -18.08
N SER A 64 29.14 -0.89 -18.70
CA SER A 64 30.11 0.13 -18.31
C SER A 64 29.95 0.50 -16.83
N SER A 65 31.07 0.74 -16.15
CA SER A 65 31.10 1.06 -14.72
C SER A 65 30.21 2.26 -14.36
N TRP A 66 30.12 3.24 -15.27
CA TRP A 66 29.20 4.38 -15.15
C TRP A 66 27.73 3.97 -15.07
N LEU A 67 27.27 3.06 -15.94
CA LEU A 67 25.88 2.59 -15.92
C LEU A 67 25.55 1.84 -14.64
N VAL A 68 26.49 1.01 -14.15
CA VAL A 68 26.34 0.30 -12.89
C VAL A 68 26.22 1.28 -11.73
N GLN A 69 27.12 2.26 -11.65
CA GLN A 69 27.10 3.28 -10.58
C GLN A 69 25.82 4.13 -10.62
N ALA A 70 25.40 4.58 -11.82
CA ALA A 70 24.16 5.34 -11.98
C ALA A 70 22.93 4.53 -11.57
N THR A 71 22.90 3.23 -11.87
CA THR A 71 21.80 2.35 -11.50
C THR A 71 21.79 2.06 -9.99
N LEU A 72 22.96 1.83 -9.39
CA LEU A 72 23.09 1.64 -7.95
C LEU A 72 22.67 2.90 -7.17
N ALA A 73 23.08 4.08 -7.63
CA ALA A 73 22.65 5.35 -7.04
C ALA A 73 21.12 5.51 -7.10
N ARG A 74 20.51 5.22 -8.25
CA ARG A 74 19.04 5.24 -8.41
C ARG A 74 18.31 4.16 -7.61
N ALA A 75 18.94 3.01 -7.40
CA ALA A 75 18.38 1.94 -6.58
C ALA A 75 18.42 2.31 -5.09
N ALA A 76 19.52 2.90 -4.63
CA ALA A 76 19.67 3.39 -3.25
C ALA A 76 18.63 4.45 -2.92
N THR A 77 18.40 5.43 -3.80
CA THR A 77 17.38 6.46 -3.58
C THR A 77 15.96 5.89 -3.54
N LYS A 78 15.66 4.89 -4.37
CA LYS A 78 14.35 4.22 -4.33
C LYS A 78 14.12 3.42 -3.04
N LEU A 79 15.16 2.78 -2.52
CA LEU A 79 15.06 2.02 -1.26
C LEU A 79 14.82 2.95 -0.07
N THR A 80 15.49 4.10 -0.03
CA THR A 80 15.25 5.11 1.03
C THR A 80 13.85 5.70 0.93
N GLU A 81 13.37 5.99 -0.29
CA GLU A 81 12.03 6.52 -0.52
C GLU A 81 10.93 5.51 -0.11
N GLN A 82 11.14 4.22 -0.36
CA GLN A 82 10.22 3.16 0.08
C GLN A 82 10.18 3.01 1.61
N ALA A 83 11.34 3.05 2.27
CA ALA A 83 11.41 2.96 3.72
C ALA A 83 10.70 4.14 4.42
N GLU A 84 10.84 5.34 3.88
CA GLU A 84 10.15 6.54 4.37
C GLU A 84 8.64 6.46 4.17
N HIS A 85 8.18 5.88 3.06
CA HIS A 85 6.75 5.73 2.77
C HIS A 85 6.00 4.89 3.80
N ASP A 86 6.57 3.75 4.20
CA ASP A 86 5.93 2.87 5.18
C ASP A 86 5.97 3.45 6.60
N TRP A 87 6.97 4.26 6.93
CA TRP A 87 7.04 4.97 8.21
C TRP A 87 5.99 6.08 8.28
N ASN A 88 5.92 6.93 7.24
CA ASN A 88 4.94 8.03 7.19
C ASN A 88 3.50 7.52 7.21
N ARG A 89 3.20 6.41 6.50
CA ARG A 89 1.87 5.78 6.54
C ARG A 89 1.50 5.28 7.94
N ARG A 90 2.45 4.69 8.67
CA ARG A 90 2.22 4.23 10.05
C ARG A 90 1.98 5.38 11.01
N VAL A 91 2.75 6.46 10.91
CA VAL A 91 2.57 7.67 11.74
C VAL A 91 1.18 8.27 11.51
N MET A 92 0.73 8.39 10.26
CA MET A 92 -0.60 8.91 9.94
C MET A 92 -1.73 8.06 10.51
N ILE A 93 -1.65 6.72 10.36
CA ILE A 93 -2.63 5.80 10.94
C ILE A 93 -2.66 5.96 12.46
N PHE A 94 -1.50 6.04 13.11
CA PHE A 94 -1.41 6.21 14.56
C PHE A 94 -2.01 7.53 15.03
N VAL A 95 -1.71 8.66 14.37
CA VAL A 95 -2.26 9.98 14.71
C VAL A 95 -3.78 9.99 14.58
N VAL A 96 -4.32 9.43 13.50
CA VAL A 96 -5.79 9.33 13.30
C VAL A 96 -6.43 8.45 14.36
N ALA A 97 -5.84 7.28 14.65
CA ALA A 97 -6.35 6.36 15.67
C ALA A 97 -6.30 6.98 17.08
N PHE A 98 -5.21 7.67 17.41
CA PHE A 98 -5.02 8.34 18.69
C PHE A 98 -6.02 9.48 18.88
N ALA A 99 -6.26 10.28 17.83
CA ALA A 99 -7.30 11.30 17.86
C ALA A 99 -8.68 10.69 18.09
N TRP A 100 -9.01 9.58 17.42
CA TRP A 100 -10.27 8.85 17.64
C TRP A 100 -10.39 8.32 19.08
N LEU A 101 -9.31 7.76 19.63
CA LEU A 101 -9.27 7.31 21.02
C LEU A 101 -9.51 8.46 22.00
N LEU A 102 -8.90 9.62 21.80
CA LEU A 102 -9.14 10.80 22.63
C LEU A 102 -10.59 11.28 22.55
N THR A 103 -11.18 11.31 21.35
CA THR A 103 -12.60 11.69 21.18
C THR A 103 -13.52 10.72 21.93
N ILE A 104 -13.32 9.41 21.76
CA ILE A 104 -14.11 8.37 22.44
C ILE A 104 -13.91 8.44 23.95
N ALA A 105 -12.67 8.63 24.41
CA ALA A 105 -12.33 8.72 25.84
C ALA A 105 -12.84 10.01 26.49
N SER A 106 -13.04 11.10 25.73
CA SER A 106 -13.61 12.34 26.26
C SER A 106 -15.06 12.16 26.74
N TRP A 107 -15.80 11.24 26.11
CA TRP A 107 -17.21 10.98 26.43
C TRP A 107 -17.44 10.49 27.87
N PRO A 108 -16.78 9.40 28.36
CA PRO A 108 -16.96 8.93 29.72
C PRO A 108 -16.44 9.92 30.76
N VAL A 109 -15.36 10.66 30.48
CA VAL A 109 -14.86 11.73 31.36
C VAL A 109 -15.94 12.81 31.54
N PHE A 110 -16.58 13.24 30.45
CA PHE A 110 -17.67 14.21 30.51
C PHE A 110 -18.89 13.67 31.26
N ARG A 111 -19.27 12.40 31.03
CA ARG A 111 -20.36 11.71 31.74
C ARG A 111 -20.10 11.58 33.25
N PHE A 112 -18.84 11.37 33.63
CA PHE A 112 -18.44 11.25 35.03
C PHE A 112 -18.43 12.61 35.74
N VAL A 113 -17.91 13.65 35.08
CA VAL A 113 -17.90 15.03 35.63
C VAL A 113 -19.33 15.55 35.73
N SER A 114 -20.14 15.44 34.68
CA SER A 114 -21.55 15.88 34.70
C SER A 114 -22.42 15.07 35.68
N GLY A 115 -22.22 13.75 35.76
CA GLY A 115 -22.94 12.89 36.71
C GLY A 115 -22.59 13.17 38.18
N ARG A 116 -21.32 13.51 38.46
CA ARG A 116 -20.87 13.85 39.82
C ARG A 116 -21.26 15.27 40.23
N PHE A 117 -21.21 16.23 39.31
CA PHE A 117 -21.66 17.61 39.56
C PHE A 117 -23.20 17.76 39.65
N GLY A 118 -23.95 16.93 38.93
CA GLY A 118 -25.42 16.93 38.99
C GLY A 118 -26.01 16.50 40.34
N SER A 119 -25.21 15.86 41.21
CA SER A 119 -25.64 15.48 42.57
C SER A 119 -25.40 16.57 43.62
N LEU A 120 -24.63 17.61 43.29
CA LEU A 120 -24.22 18.68 44.21
C LEU A 120 -24.90 20.03 43.92
N MET A 121 -25.60 20.17 42.80
CA MET A 121 -26.39 21.37 42.46
C MET A 121 -27.86 20.99 42.24
N GLU A 122 -28.73 21.75 42.91
CA GLU A 122 -30.20 21.67 43.01
C GLU A 122 -31.01 21.32 41.72
N PRO A 123 -32.29 20.89 41.87
CA PRO A 123 -33.13 20.28 40.83
C PRO A 123 -33.70 21.27 39.80
N GLY A 124 -32.85 22.14 39.25
CA GLY A 124 -33.21 23.20 38.29
C GLY A 124 -32.44 23.15 36.98
N PHE A 125 -31.80 22.04 36.62
CA PHE A 125 -31.11 21.90 35.33
C PHE A 125 -32.11 21.77 34.19
N SER A 126 -32.44 22.89 33.57
CA SER A 126 -33.31 22.96 32.40
C SER A 126 -32.66 22.26 31.18
N PRO A 127 -33.40 21.43 30.43
CA PRO A 127 -32.88 20.60 29.33
C PRO A 127 -32.31 21.40 28.14
N THR A 128 -32.54 22.71 28.10
CA THR A 128 -32.08 23.66 27.08
C THR A 128 -30.62 24.10 27.23
N LEU A 129 -30.07 24.13 28.45
CA LEU A 129 -28.64 24.45 28.66
C LEU A 129 -27.72 23.29 28.30
N LEU A 130 -28.21 22.06 28.44
CA LEU A 130 -27.49 20.85 28.03
C LEU A 130 -27.33 20.77 26.50
N SER A 131 -28.33 21.20 25.73
CA SER A 131 -28.24 21.16 24.26
C SER A 131 -27.29 22.22 23.70
N GLN A 132 -27.26 23.42 24.28
CA GLN A 132 -26.40 24.50 23.83
C GLN A 132 -24.91 24.21 24.10
N THR A 133 -24.59 23.71 25.30
CA THR A 133 -23.21 23.30 25.65
C THR A 133 -22.73 22.12 24.80
N TRP A 134 -23.62 21.20 24.42
CA TRP A 134 -23.32 20.10 23.51
C TRP A 134 -22.93 20.57 22.10
N ILE A 135 -23.65 21.55 21.54
CA ILE A 135 -23.36 22.10 20.21
C ILE A 135 -22.01 22.84 20.22
N SER A 136 -21.72 23.60 21.28
CA SER A 136 -20.43 24.31 21.41
C SER A 136 -19.25 23.33 21.49
N PHE A 137 -19.39 22.24 22.24
CA PHE A 137 -18.35 21.22 22.37
C PHE A 137 -18.16 20.46 21.05
N ALA A 138 -19.24 20.05 20.39
CA ALA A 138 -19.17 19.40 19.09
C ALA A 138 -18.53 20.33 18.04
N ALA A 139 -18.86 21.62 18.03
CA ALA A 139 -18.29 22.61 17.12
C ALA A 139 -16.79 22.85 17.39
N PHE A 140 -16.37 22.98 18.65
CA PHE A 140 -14.95 23.15 19.00
C PHE A 140 -14.12 21.90 18.67
N THR A 141 -14.67 20.73 18.93
CA THR A 141 -14.01 19.46 18.60
C THR A 141 -13.88 19.34 17.09
N ALA A 142 -14.96 19.57 16.33
CA ALA A 142 -14.93 19.56 14.86
C ALA A 142 -13.91 20.56 14.27
N LEU A 143 -13.80 21.76 14.84
CA LEU A 143 -12.80 22.76 14.44
C LEU A 143 -11.36 22.30 14.71
N GLY A 144 -11.09 21.67 15.85
CA GLY A 144 -9.78 21.08 16.16
C GLY A 144 -9.41 19.96 15.19
N TRP A 145 -10.39 19.13 14.83
CA TRP A 145 -10.23 18.06 13.83
C TRP A 145 -10.00 18.61 12.41
N LEU A 146 -10.66 19.70 12.02
CA LEU A 146 -10.43 20.37 10.73
C LEU A 146 -9.03 20.98 10.68
N ALA A 147 -8.57 21.66 11.73
CA ALA A 147 -7.23 22.23 11.78
C ALA A 147 -6.13 21.16 11.73
N GLY A 148 -6.29 20.06 12.48
CA GLY A 148 -5.36 18.92 12.46
C GLY A 148 -5.34 18.20 11.11
N GLY A 149 -6.51 18.00 10.50
CA GLY A 149 -6.63 17.40 9.16
C GLY A 149 -5.99 18.26 8.07
N VAL A 150 -6.19 19.59 8.11
CA VAL A 150 -5.60 20.53 7.16
C VAL A 150 -4.08 20.57 7.30
N ALA A 151 -3.53 20.55 8.52
CA ALA A 151 -2.08 20.51 8.73
C ALA A 151 -1.44 19.22 8.17
N ALA A 152 -2.10 18.07 8.37
CA ALA A 152 -1.64 16.80 7.82
C ALA A 152 -1.71 16.76 6.28
N VAL A 153 -2.78 17.32 5.69
CA VAL A 153 -2.92 17.43 4.23
C VAL A 153 -1.89 18.41 3.65
N MET A 154 -1.63 19.54 4.31
CA MET A 154 -0.59 20.48 3.87
C MET A 154 0.80 19.85 3.91
N LEU A 155 1.14 19.08 4.94
CA LEU A 155 2.41 18.35 5.01
C LEU A 155 2.52 17.29 3.90
N ALA A 156 1.44 16.57 3.61
CA ALA A 156 1.39 15.59 2.53
C ALA A 156 1.51 16.22 1.13
N ILE A 157 0.90 17.39 0.91
CA ILE A 157 0.99 18.13 -0.36
C ILE A 157 2.38 18.74 -0.54
N ARG A 158 2.97 19.28 0.53
CA ARG A 158 4.30 19.89 0.48
C ARG A 158 5.39 18.84 0.17
N GLN A 159 5.26 17.62 0.72
CA GLN A 159 6.10 16.48 0.35
C GLN A 159 5.95 16.07 -1.13
N ARG A 160 4.75 16.23 -1.73
CA ARG A 160 4.57 16.00 -3.18
C ARG A 160 5.17 17.10 -4.04
N GLY A 161 5.25 18.33 -3.54
CA GLY A 161 5.85 19.47 -4.25
C GLY A 161 7.36 19.35 -4.38
N GLU A 162 8.05 18.95 -3.30
CA GLU A 162 9.50 18.72 -3.31
C GLU A 162 9.89 17.57 -4.27
N ARG A 163 9.02 16.57 -4.46
CA ARG A 163 9.19 15.50 -5.46
C ARG A 163 9.03 15.92 -6.92
N ARG A 164 8.50 17.12 -7.19
CA ARG A 164 8.29 17.61 -8.57
C ARG A 164 9.40 18.52 -9.06
N LEU A 165 10.30 18.93 -8.16
CA LEU A 165 11.42 19.83 -8.41
C LEU A 165 12.78 19.10 -8.44
N VAL A 166 12.79 17.79 -8.17
CA VAL A 166 13.94 16.87 -8.33
C VAL A 166 13.64 15.93 -9.50
#